data_AF-A0A5S5DYL4-F1
#
_entry.id   AF-A0A5S5DYL4-F1
#
_cell.length_a   1.000
_cell.length_b   1.000
_cell.length_c   1.000
_cell.angle_alpha   90.00
_cell.angle_beta   90.00
_cell.angle_gamma   90.00
#
_symmetry.space_group_name_H-M   'P 1'
#
loop_
_entity.id
_entity.type
_entity.pdbx_description
1 polymer ?
#
loop_
_entity_poly.entity_id
_entity_poly.type
_entity_poly.pdbx_seq_one_letter_code
_entity_poly.pdbx_strand_id
1 'polypeptide(L)'
;MNNSTIGICVALGVSFFFLYTRKKKWQNPKIVWLICFGLLLLGISGFVISNTKIKRDLILYYGFCIPIIYWFFDRLFKTLSFKIQNRDFILYLKGSDEIDSSLGGKNPHVKESDILFSFGLLIIIVLSTLIGVLILR
;
A
#
# COMPACT_ATOMS: atom_id res chain seq x y z
N MET A 1 -2.18 -8.32 22.17
CA MET A 1 -1.96 -7.26 21.15
C MET A 1 -3.25 -6.43 21.06
N ASN A 2 -3.19 -5.10 21.08
CA ASN A 2 -4.40 -4.25 21.04
C ASN A 2 -5.00 -4.24 19.62
N ASN A 3 -6.33 -4.20 19.47
CA ASN A 3 -7.04 -4.20 18.18
C ASN A 3 -6.55 -3.08 17.25
N SER A 4 -6.26 -1.90 17.80
CA SER A 4 -5.70 -0.78 17.03
C SER A 4 -4.30 -1.09 16.48
N THR A 5 -3.47 -1.81 17.24
CA THR A 5 -2.15 -2.26 16.77
C THR A 5 -2.30 -3.25 15.62
N ILE A 6 -3.27 -4.18 15.71
CA ILE A 6 -3.56 -5.13 14.64
C ILE A 6 -3.98 -4.38 13.36
N GLY A 7 -4.87 -3.38 13.48
CA GLY A 7 -5.28 -2.52 12.36
C GLY A 7 -4.10 -1.84 11.66
N ILE A 8 -3.20 -1.22 12.44
CA ILE A 8 -2.00 -0.56 11.92
C ILE A 8 -1.06 -1.59 11.25
N CYS A 9 -0.85 -2.75 11.88
CA CYS A 9 -0.02 -3.81 11.32
C CYS A 9 -0.57 -4.32 9.99
N VAL A 10 -1.90 -4.46 9.84
CA VAL A 10 -2.51 -4.89 8.60
C VAL A 10 -2.42 -3.80 7.53
N ALA A 11 -2.73 -2.56 7.90
CA ALA A 11 -2.65 -1.39 7.02
C ALA A 11 -1.27 -1.26 6.36
N LEU A 12 -0.22 -1.23 7.18
CA LEU A 12 1.16 -1.09 6.73
C LEU A 12 1.68 -2.40 6.14
N GLY A 13 1.48 -3.51 6.84
CA GLY A 13 2.05 -4.81 6.48
C GLY A 13 1.57 -5.31 5.13
N VAL A 14 0.25 -5.33 4.90
CA VAL A 14 -0.31 -5.80 3.62
C VAL A 14 0.06 -4.86 2.48
N SER A 15 -0.02 -3.55 2.70
CA SER A 15 0.29 -2.56 1.65
C SER A 15 1.78 -2.55 1.29
N PHE A 16 2.67 -2.62 2.29
CA PHE A 16 4.11 -2.74 2.04
C PHE A 16 4.46 -4.07 1.40
N PHE A 17 3.85 -5.17 1.86
CA PHE A 17 4.05 -6.46 1.23
C PHE A 17 3.75 -6.38 -0.28
N PHE A 18 2.58 -5.85 -0.65
CA PHE A 18 2.22 -5.68 -2.06
C PHE A 18 3.12 -4.70 -2.82
N LEU A 19 3.63 -3.64 -2.16
CA LEU A 19 4.58 -2.71 -2.75
C LEU A 19 5.91 -3.39 -3.08
N TYR A 20 6.51 -4.09 -2.12
CA TYR A 20 7.82 -4.72 -2.28
C TYR A 20 7.77 -5.96 -3.19
N THR A 21 6.64 -6.67 -3.26
CA THR A 21 6.53 -7.88 -4.09
C THR A 21 5.99 -7.61 -5.49
N ARG A 22 5.73 -6.35 -5.85
CA ARG A 22 4.91 -5.93 -7.02
C ARG A 22 5.27 -6.59 -8.35
N LYS A 23 6.54 -6.90 -8.59
CA LYS A 23 7.04 -7.54 -9.83
C LYS A 23 7.20 -9.06 -9.72
N LYS A 24 6.95 -9.66 -8.55
CA LYS A 24 7.03 -11.11 -8.37
C LYS A 24 5.91 -11.77 -9.19
N LYS A 25 6.27 -12.85 -9.88
CA LYS A 25 5.37 -13.59 -10.80
C LYS A 25 4.08 -14.09 -10.13
N TRP A 26 4.10 -14.36 -8.83
CA TRP A 26 2.95 -14.85 -8.09
C TRP A 26 1.92 -13.76 -7.75
N GLN A 27 2.28 -12.48 -7.87
CA GLN A 27 1.39 -11.36 -7.54
C GLN A 27 0.46 -11.03 -8.72
N ASN A 28 -0.47 -11.94 -9.02
CA ASN A 28 -1.47 -11.72 -10.06
C ASN A 28 -2.38 -10.53 -9.68
N PRO A 29 -2.57 -9.53 -10.57
CA PRO A 29 -3.49 -8.42 -10.39
C PRO A 29 -4.87 -8.78 -9.82
N LYS A 30 -5.44 -9.89 -10.29
CA LYS A 30 -6.77 -10.36 -9.88
C LYS A 30 -6.78 -10.87 -8.43
N ILE A 31 -5.73 -11.58 -8.03
CA ILE A 31 -5.59 -12.12 -6.66
C ILE A 31 -5.39 -10.97 -5.67
N VAL A 32 -4.52 -10.01 -5.99
CA VAL A 32 -4.31 -8.82 -5.14
C VAL A 32 -5.61 -8.04 -4.99
N TRP A 33 -6.34 -7.83 -6.09
CA TRP A 33 -7.63 -7.16 -6.04
C TRP A 33 -8.63 -7.90 -5.15
N LEU A 34 -8.72 -9.22 -5.26
CA LEU A 34 -9.61 -10.04 -4.43
C LEU A 34 -9.26 -9.95 -2.94
N ILE A 35 -7.97 -9.96 -2.60
CA ILE A 35 -7.51 -9.76 -1.21
C ILE A 35 -7.88 -8.35 -0.72
N CYS A 36 -7.57 -7.30 -1.49
CA CYS A 36 -7.90 -5.92 -1.12
C CYS A 36 -9.41 -5.72 -0.98
N PHE A 37 -10.21 -6.32 -1.86
CA PHE A 37 -11.67 -6.24 -1.83
C PHE A 37 -12.25 -7.02 -0.64
N GLY A 38 -11.73 -8.21 -0.35
CA GLY A 38 -12.11 -8.97 0.85
C GLY A 38 -11.82 -8.21 2.14
N LEU A 39 -10.64 -7.60 2.25
CA LEU A 39 -10.29 -6.75 3.40
C LEU A 39 -11.19 -5.52 3.48
N LEU A 40 -11.51 -4.88 2.35
CA LEU A 40 -12.45 -3.77 2.32
C LEU A 40 -13.84 -4.18 2.85
N LEU A 41 -14.37 -5.32 2.41
CA LEU A 41 -15.66 -5.82 2.90
C LEU A 41 -15.64 -6.09 4.40
N LEU A 42 -14.54 -6.67 4.92
CA LEU A 42 -14.35 -6.87 6.36
C LEU A 42 -14.29 -5.56 7.12
N GLY A 43 -13.56 -4.57 6.60
CA GLY A 43 -13.49 -3.22 7.18
C GLY A 43 -14.86 -2.55 7.24
N ILE A 44 -15.58 -2.48 6.12
CA ILE A 44 -16.91 -1.85 6.05
C ILE A 44 -17.91 -2.59 6.95
N SER A 45 -17.95 -3.92 6.90
CA SER A 45 -18.86 -4.72 7.74
C SER A 45 -18.55 -4.50 9.23
N GLY A 46 -17.28 -4.44 9.59
CA GLY A 46 -16.83 -4.12 10.94
C GLY A 46 -17.30 -2.74 11.41
N PHE A 47 -17.22 -1.71 10.56
CA PHE A 47 -17.76 -0.38 10.88
C PHE A 47 -19.27 -0.38 11.09
N VAL A 48 -20.03 -1.14 10.31
CA VAL A 48 -21.50 -1.20 10.40
C VAL A 48 -21.96 -1.96 11.65
N ILE A 49 -21.29 -3.06 11.98
CA ILE A 49 -21.68 -3.95 13.09
C ILE A 49 -21.14 -3.42 14.43
N SER A 50 -19.96 -2.80 14.43
CA SER A 50 -19.33 -2.29 15.63
C SER A 50 -20.16 -1.16 16.23
N ASN A 51 -20.58 -1.34 17.48
CA ASN A 51 -21.15 -0.26 18.26
C ASN A 51 -20.06 0.81 18.43
N THR A 52 -20.22 1.97 17.78
CA THR A 52 -19.20 3.01 17.51
C THR A 52 -18.55 3.63 18.75
N LYS A 53 -18.89 3.16 19.95
CA LYS A 53 -18.40 3.66 21.24
C LYS A 53 -16.96 3.22 21.56
N ILE A 54 -16.48 2.13 20.96
CA ILE A 54 -15.10 1.63 21.20
C ILE A 54 -14.19 2.09 20.06
N LYS A 55 -13.58 3.28 20.23
CA LYS A 55 -12.63 3.87 19.26
C LYS A 55 -11.50 2.93 18.82
N ARG A 56 -11.08 2.01 19.69
CA ARG A 56 -9.99 1.06 19.40
C ARG A 56 -10.32 0.09 18.26
N ASP A 57 -11.60 -0.26 18.10
CA ASP A 57 -12.07 -1.18 17.07
C ASP A 57 -12.24 -0.46 15.72
N LEU A 58 -12.55 0.84 15.73
CA LEU A 58 -12.61 1.65 14.52
C LEU A 58 -11.26 1.69 13.78
N ILE A 59 -10.14 1.77 14.50
CA ILE A 59 -8.80 1.75 13.91
C ILE A 59 -8.50 0.38 13.26
N LEU A 60 -8.99 -0.72 13.84
CA LEU A 60 -8.86 -2.05 13.26
C LEU A 60 -9.54 -2.12 11.89
N TYR A 61 -10.81 -1.73 11.83
CA TYR A 61 -11.60 -1.79 10.61
C TYR A 61 -11.12 -0.79 9.56
N TYR A 62 -10.65 0.38 9.97
CA TYR A 62 -9.99 1.33 9.08
C TYR A 62 -8.74 0.72 8.44
N GLY A 63 -7.94 0.00 9.23
CA GLY A 63 -6.73 -0.66 8.75
C GLY A 63 -7.01 -1.65 7.61
N PHE A 64 -8.14 -2.36 7.66
CA PHE A 64 -8.57 -3.27 6.59
C PHE A 64 -8.96 -2.55 5.29
N CYS A 65 -9.32 -1.27 5.36
CA CYS A 65 -9.65 -0.48 4.17
C CYS A 65 -8.42 0.08 3.45
N ILE A 66 -7.24 0.14 4.08
CA ILE A 66 -6.05 0.77 3.48
C ILE A 66 -5.51 0.01 2.25
N PRO A 67 -5.45 -1.33 2.22
CA PRO A 67 -4.93 -2.06 1.07
C PRO A 67 -5.64 -1.76 -0.26
N ILE A 68 -6.95 -1.42 -0.25
CA ILE A 68 -7.65 -1.02 -1.48
C ILE A 68 -7.22 0.37 -1.96
N ILE A 69 -6.94 1.29 -1.03
CA ILE A 69 -6.42 2.63 -1.36
C ILE A 69 -5.06 2.48 -2.05
N TYR A 70 -4.16 1.69 -1.45
CA TYR A 70 -2.88 1.36 -2.07
C TYR A 70 -3.06 0.77 -3.48
N TRP A 71 -3.93 -0.24 -3.63
CA TRP A 71 -4.16 -0.90 -4.92
C TRP A 71 -4.63 0.08 -6.00
N PHE A 72 -5.52 1.01 -5.65
CA PHE A 72 -6.00 2.04 -6.57
C PHE A 72 -4.85 2.94 -7.07
N PHE A 73 -4.03 3.45 -6.15
CA PHE A 73 -2.90 4.32 -6.51
C PHE A 73 -1.80 3.57 -7.28
N ASP A 74 -1.54 2.30 -6.97
CA ASP A 74 -0.60 1.47 -7.75
C ASP A 74 -1.04 1.37 -9.22
N ARG A 75 -2.34 1.16 -9.48
CA ARG A 75 -2.89 1.12 -10.85
C ARG A 75 -2.82 2.46 -11.54
N LEU A 76 -3.10 3.53 -10.80
CA LEU A 76 -3.02 4.89 -11.31
C LEU A 76 -1.58 5.22 -11.73
N PHE A 77 -0.59 4.98 -10.87
CA PHE A 77 0.81 5.24 -11.19
C PHE A 77 1.36 4.34 -12.29
N LYS A 78 0.95 3.06 -12.35
CA LYS A 78 1.24 2.18 -13.49
C LYS A 78 0.75 2.79 -14.80
N THR A 79 -0.50 3.24 -14.83
CA THR A 79 -1.10 3.83 -16.02
C THR A 79 -0.39 5.11 -16.44
N LEU A 80 -0.06 5.99 -15.49
CA LEU A 80 0.73 7.20 -15.75
C LEU A 80 2.13 6.86 -16.26
N SER A 81 2.77 5.88 -15.66
CA SER A 81 4.10 5.42 -16.03
C SER A 81 4.14 4.89 -17.47
N PHE A 82 3.18 4.04 -17.86
CA PHE A 82 3.05 3.57 -19.23
C PHE A 82 2.85 4.72 -20.23
N LYS A 83 2.10 5.77 -19.86
CA LYS A 83 1.95 6.96 -20.72
C LYS A 83 3.23 7.78 -20.88
N ILE A 84 4.04 7.90 -19.82
CA ILE A 84 5.24 8.77 -19.83
C ILE A 84 6.45 8.06 -20.45
N GLN A 85 6.62 6.77 -20.17
CA GLN A 85 7.86 6.05 -20.49
C GLN A 85 7.65 4.69 -21.18
N ASN A 86 6.40 4.35 -21.54
CA ASN A 86 6.04 3.10 -22.23
C ASN A 86 6.45 1.82 -21.49
N ARG A 87 6.60 1.92 -20.17
CA ARG A 87 6.85 0.80 -19.27
C ARG A 87 6.24 1.11 -17.90
N ASP A 88 6.03 0.06 -17.11
CA ASP A 88 5.76 0.24 -15.68
C ASP A 88 6.98 0.87 -14.99
N PHE A 89 6.73 1.62 -13.92
CA PHE A 89 7.77 2.30 -13.20
C PHE A 89 8.65 1.32 -12.44
N ILE A 90 9.88 1.73 -12.17
CA ILE A 90 10.85 0.94 -11.41
C ILE A 90 10.76 1.31 -9.93
N LEU A 91 10.63 0.31 -9.05
CA LEU A 91 10.50 0.56 -7.63
C LEU A 91 11.86 0.96 -7.01
N TYR A 92 12.05 2.26 -6.81
CA TYR A 92 13.24 2.86 -6.21
C TYR A 92 13.16 2.84 -4.67
N LEU A 93 13.18 1.65 -4.08
CA LEU A 93 13.20 1.44 -2.63
C LEU A 93 14.28 0.43 -2.25
N LYS A 94 15.00 0.67 -1.15
CA LYS A 94 16.03 -0.25 -0.65
C LYS A 94 15.40 -1.60 -0.30
N GLY A 95 15.93 -2.69 -0.84
CA GLY A 95 15.36 -4.03 -0.70
C GLY A 95 14.28 -4.39 -1.74
N SER A 96 14.01 -3.48 -2.69
CA SER A 96 13.36 -3.83 -3.95
C SER A 96 14.32 -4.69 -4.79
N ASP A 97 13.81 -5.73 -5.45
CA ASP A 97 14.59 -6.52 -6.42
C ASP A 97 14.95 -5.72 -7.69
N GLU A 98 14.44 -4.49 -7.82
CA GLU A 98 14.54 -3.68 -9.03
C GLU A 98 15.71 -2.68 -9.04
N ILE A 99 16.44 -2.53 -7.92
CA ILE A 99 17.58 -1.59 -7.83
C ILE A 99 18.81 -2.24 -7.18
N ASP A 100 20.00 -1.83 -7.62
CA ASP A 100 21.22 -2.09 -6.88
C ASP A 100 21.25 -1.20 -5.64
N SER A 101 21.19 -1.84 -4.47
CA SER A 101 21.14 -1.19 -3.16
C SER A 101 22.50 -1.13 -2.45
N SER A 102 23.57 -1.55 -3.14
CA SER A 102 24.94 -1.41 -2.64
C SER A 102 25.35 0.06 -2.50
N LEU A 103 26.27 0.34 -1.56
CA LEU A 103 26.87 1.67 -1.39
C LEU A 103 27.62 2.06 -2.67
N GLY A 104 27.04 2.98 -3.45
CA GLY A 104 27.57 3.41 -4.75
C GLY A 104 26.92 2.76 -5.97
N GLY A 105 25.87 1.94 -5.80
CA GLY A 105 25.08 1.36 -6.88
C GLY A 105 24.51 2.43 -7.79
N LYS A 106 24.98 2.48 -9.05
CA LYS A 106 24.42 3.37 -10.08
C LYS A 106 23.22 2.67 -10.70
N ASN A 107 22.05 3.29 -10.63
CA ASN A 107 20.81 2.79 -11.23
C ASN A 107 20.43 3.63 -12.48
N PRO A 108 21.23 3.61 -13.57
CA PRO A 108 21.07 4.52 -14.71
C PRO A 108 19.78 4.31 -15.51
N HIS A 109 19.09 3.19 -15.29
CA HIS A 109 17.82 2.86 -15.93
C HIS A 109 16.59 3.41 -15.17
N VAL A 110 16.78 3.95 -13.96
CA VAL A 110 15.74 4.57 -13.13
C VAL A 110 15.59 6.03 -13.55
N LYS A 111 14.37 6.42 -13.93
CA LYS A 111 14.02 7.81 -14.23
C LYS A 111 13.54 8.53 -12.98
N GLU A 112 13.60 9.87 -12.97
CA GLU A 112 13.06 10.67 -11.85
C GLU A 112 11.59 10.39 -11.57
N SER A 113 10.79 10.12 -12.61
CA SER A 113 9.39 9.71 -12.46
C SER A 113 9.24 8.39 -11.71
N ASP A 114 10.16 7.43 -11.88
CA ASP A 114 10.16 6.16 -11.14
C ASP A 114 10.37 6.40 -9.63
N ILE A 115 11.28 7.34 -9.30
CA ILE A 115 11.56 7.75 -7.92
C ILE A 115 10.31 8.41 -7.31
N LEU A 116 9.70 9.34 -8.04
CA LEU A 116 8.50 10.04 -7.59
C LEU A 116 7.33 9.08 -7.33
N PHE A 117 7.07 8.12 -8.23
CA PHE A 117 6.00 7.14 -8.03
C PHE A 117 6.30 6.18 -6.88
N SER A 118 7.56 5.79 -6.69
CA SER A 118 7.98 4.91 -5.59
C SER A 118 7.77 5.56 -4.23
N PHE A 119 8.27 6.78 -4.05
CA PHE A 119 8.04 7.53 -2.81
C PHE A 119 6.58 7.94 -2.65
N GLY A 120 5.88 8.26 -3.75
CA GLY A 120 4.46 8.57 -3.74
C GLY A 120 3.63 7.44 -3.12
N LEU A 121 3.84 6.17 -3.54
CA LEU A 121 3.11 5.04 -2.96
C LEU A 121 3.43 4.86 -1.48
N LEU A 122 4.70 5.02 -1.09
CA LEU A 122 5.11 4.90 0.30
C LEU A 122 4.43 5.98 1.17
N ILE A 123 4.41 7.22 0.70
CA ILE A 123 3.74 8.34 1.34
C ILE A 123 2.24 8.07 1.46
N ILE A 124 1.58 7.55 0.41
CA ILE A 124 0.15 7.22 0.44
C ILE A 124 -0.15 6.18 1.52
N ILE A 125 0.65 5.11 1.63
CA ILE A 125 0.46 4.07 2.65
C ILE A 125 0.58 4.66 4.06
N VAL A 126 1.65 5.43 4.30
CA VAL A 126 1.94 6.02 5.61
C VAL A 126 0.91 7.07 5.99
N LEU A 127 0.61 8.03 5.10
CA LEU A 127 -0.37 9.08 5.36
C LEU A 127 -1.77 8.51 5.55
N SER A 128 -2.19 7.54 4.73
CA SER A 128 -3.51 6.91 4.91
C SER A 128 -3.61 6.27 6.30
N THR A 129 -2.57 5.55 6.72
CA THR A 129 -2.52 4.96 8.08
C THR A 129 -2.55 6.03 9.18
N LEU A 130 -1.75 7.09 9.06
CA LEU A 130 -1.69 8.18 10.03
C LEU A 130 -3.02 8.93 10.14
N ILE A 131 -3.69 9.21 9.02
CA ILE A 131 -5.01 9.86 8.98
C ILE A 131 -6.02 9.04 9.78
N GLY A 132 -6.06 7.71 9.58
CA GLY A 132 -6.91 6.82 10.36
C GLY A 132 -6.64 6.90 11.86
N VAL A 133 -5.37 6.87 12.25
CA VAL A 133 -4.98 6.96 13.67
C VAL A 133 -5.31 8.33 14.26
N LEU A 134 -5.10 9.43 13.53
CA LEU A 134 -5.37 10.79 14.03
C LEU A 134 -6.86 11.07 14.17
N ILE A 135 -7.68 10.63 13.21
CA ILE A 135 -9.12 10.89 13.20
C ILE A 135 -9.87 9.97 14.17
N LEU A 136 -9.45 8.70 14.30
CA LEU A 136 -10.21 7.67 15.02
C LEU A 136 -9.69 7.40 16.45
N ARG A 137 -8.61 8.06 16.87
CA ARG A 137 -8.11 8.02 18.26
C ARG A 137 -8.95 8.90 19.19
#